data_AF-A0A376TXQ9-F1
#
_entry.id   AF-A0A376TXQ9-F1
#
_cell.length_a   1.000
_cell.length_b   1.000
_cell.length_c   1.000
_cell.angle_alpha   90.00
_cell.angle_beta   90.00
_cell.angle_gamma   90.00
#
_symmetry.space_group_name_H-M   'P 1'
#
loop_
_entity.id
_entity.type
_entity.pdbx_description
1 polymer ?
#
loop_
_entity_poly.entity_id
_entity_poly.type
_entity_poly.pdbx_seq_one_letter_code
_entity_poly.pdbx_strand_id
1 'polypeptide(L)'
;MYEAQLSSFLPAIRDGRLDFAIGTLSAEMKLQDLHVEPLFESEFVLVASKSRTCTGTTTLESLKNEQWVLPQTNMGYYSELLTTLQRNGISIENIVKNRLSRDNL
;
A
#
# COMPACT_ATOMS: atom_id res chain seq x y z
N MET A 1 -17.46 -9.31 1.77
CA MET A 1 -16.20 -8.88 1.15
C MET A 1 -15.08 -9.36 2.05
N TYR A 2 -14.25 -10.30 1.59
CA TYR A 2 -13.10 -10.74 2.39
C TYR A 2 -11.95 -9.75 2.15
N GLU A 3 -11.72 -8.85 3.09
CA GLU A 3 -10.55 -7.97 3.11
C GLU A 3 -9.35 -8.79 3.59
N ALA A 4 -8.68 -9.48 2.66
CA ALA A 4 -7.41 -10.12 2.95
C ALA A 4 -6.39 -9.76 1.88
N GLN A 5 -5.11 -9.85 2.25
CA GLN A 5 -4.01 -9.61 1.33
C GLN A 5 -4.00 -10.70 0.23
N LEU A 6 -3.60 -10.33 -0.98
CA LEU A 6 -3.50 -11.25 -2.12
C LEU A 6 -2.71 -12.53 -1.77
N SER A 7 -1.66 -12.40 -0.95
CA SER A 7 -0.86 -13.50 -0.39
C SER A 7 -1.69 -14.64 0.20
N SER A 8 -2.79 -14.29 0.85
CA SER A 8 -3.65 -15.25 1.56
C SER A 8 -4.50 -16.06 0.60
N PHE A 9 -4.71 -15.56 -0.62
CA PHE A 9 -5.50 -16.23 -1.66
C PHE A 9 -4.65 -17.10 -2.59
N LEU A 10 -3.35 -16.81 -2.76
CA LEU A 10 -2.49 -17.56 -3.68
C LEU A 10 -2.51 -19.08 -3.45
N PRO A 11 -2.48 -19.62 -2.21
CA PRO A 11 -2.59 -21.07 -2.00
C PRO A 11 -3.95 -21.63 -2.46
N ALA A 12 -5.05 -20.92 -2.20
CA ALA A 12 -6.38 -21.38 -2.61
C ALA A 12 -6.55 -21.41 -4.13
N ILE A 13 -5.90 -20.49 -4.86
CA ILE A 13 -5.85 -20.51 -6.32
C ILE A 13 -5.06 -21.73 -6.81
N ARG A 14 -3.88 -21.97 -6.22
CA ARG A 14 -3.02 -23.12 -6.57
C ARG A 14 -3.69 -24.46 -6.32
N ASP A 15 -4.47 -24.55 -5.23
CA ASP A 15 -5.22 -25.75 -4.86
C ASP A 15 -6.52 -25.93 -5.69
N GLY A 16 -6.87 -24.99 -6.58
CA GLY A 16 -8.12 -25.01 -7.34
C GLY A 16 -9.38 -24.75 -6.51
N ARG A 17 -9.24 -24.21 -5.29
CA ARG A 17 -10.36 -23.83 -4.41
C ARG A 17 -10.91 -22.44 -4.73
N LEU A 18 -10.15 -21.62 -5.45
CA LEU A 18 -10.52 -20.29 -5.89
C LEU A 18 -10.13 -20.11 -7.35
N ASP A 19 -11.07 -19.64 -8.18
CA ASP A 19 -10.80 -19.47 -9.61
C ASP A 19 -9.93 -18.24 -9.90
N PHE A 20 -10.18 -17.12 -9.20
CA PHE A 20 -9.51 -15.84 -9.43
C PHE A 20 -9.35 -15.02 -8.15
N ALA A 21 -8.34 -14.14 -8.11
CA ALA A 21 -8.22 -13.10 -7.09
C ALA A 21 -7.76 -11.78 -7.71
N ILE A 22 -8.22 -10.67 -7.15
CA ILE A 22 -7.78 -9.31 -7.52
C ILE A 22 -6.90 -8.78 -6.40
N GLY A 23 -5.75 -8.24 -6.78
CA GLY A 23 -4.84 -7.59 -5.86
C GLY A 23 -3.72 -6.87 -6.58
N THR A 24 -2.87 -6.21 -5.80
CA THR A 24 -1.72 -5.47 -6.29
C THR A 24 -0.47 -6.35 -6.26
N LEU A 25 0.27 -6.37 -7.37
CA LEU A 25 1.58 -7.02 -7.47
C LEU A 25 2.67 -5.95 -7.61
N SER A 26 3.88 -6.24 -7.13
CA SER A 26 5.06 -5.47 -7.51
C SER A 26 5.91 -6.21 -8.51
N ALA A 27 6.83 -5.48 -9.15
CA ALA A 27 7.76 -6.04 -10.12
C ALA A 27 8.63 -7.17 -9.54
N GLU A 28 8.86 -7.19 -8.22
CA GLU A 28 9.65 -8.24 -7.55
C GLU A 28 8.85 -9.52 -7.30
N MET A 29 7.52 -9.46 -7.36
CA MET A 29 6.66 -10.61 -7.07
C MET A 29 6.54 -11.50 -8.29
N LYS A 30 7.30 -12.60 -8.28
CA LYS A 30 7.26 -13.61 -9.35
C LYS A 30 6.21 -14.67 -9.05
N LEU A 31 5.05 -14.57 -9.70
CA LEU A 31 4.00 -15.59 -9.68
C LEU A 31 4.11 -16.48 -10.93
N GLN A 32 5.23 -17.20 -11.08
CA GLN A 32 5.53 -17.95 -12.31
C GLN A 32 4.54 -19.10 -12.59
N ASP A 33 3.85 -19.56 -11.56
CA ASP A 33 2.88 -20.66 -11.60
C ASP A 33 1.43 -20.20 -11.78
N LEU A 34 1.19 -18.89 -11.88
CA LEU A 34 -0.13 -18.31 -12.01
C LEU A 34 -0.20 -17.39 -13.23
N HIS A 35 -1.37 -17.36 -13.85
CA HIS A 35 -1.68 -16.39 -14.89
C HIS A 35 -2.02 -15.04 -14.25
N VAL A 36 -1.40 -13.97 -14.76
CA VAL A 36 -1.56 -12.61 -14.24
C VAL A 36 -1.94 -11.69 -15.41
N GLU A 37 -3.08 -11.03 -15.28
CA GLU A 37 -3.57 -10.04 -16.25
C GLU A 37 -3.70 -8.67 -15.59
N PRO A 38 -3.13 -7.60 -16.18
CA PRO A 38 -3.31 -6.25 -15.68
C PRO A 38 -4.76 -5.80 -15.93
N LEU A 39 -5.42 -5.30 -14.89
CA LEU A 39 -6.78 -4.77 -15.01
C LEU A 39 -6.78 -3.25 -15.29
N PHE A 40 -6.04 -2.48 -14.48
CA PHE A 40 -5.85 -1.04 -14.63
C PHE A 40 -4.68 -0.56 -13.76
N GLU A 41 -4.21 0.66 -14.03
CA GLU A 41 -3.21 1.37 -13.21
C GLU A 41 -3.90 2.42 -12.32
N SER A 42 -3.38 2.63 -11.10
CA SER A 42 -3.93 3.59 -10.15
C SER A 42 -2.82 4.34 -9.42
N GLU A 43 -3.02 5.64 -9.23
CA GLU A 43 -2.06 6.52 -8.58
C GLU A 43 -2.16 6.45 -7.05
N PHE A 44 -1.02 6.57 -6.36
CA PHE A 44 -1.02 6.86 -4.93
C PHE A 44 -1.37 8.32 -4.70
N VAL A 45 -2.38 8.56 -3.86
CA VAL A 45 -2.83 9.92 -3.52
C VAL A 45 -2.43 10.28 -2.09
N LEU A 46 -1.97 11.53 -1.92
CA LEU A 46 -1.76 12.12 -0.60
C LEU A 46 -3.09 12.66 -0.07
N VAL A 47 -3.49 12.20 1.12
CA VAL A 47 -4.67 12.71 1.82
C VAL A 47 -4.23 13.44 3.08
N ALA A 48 -4.57 14.73 3.17
CA ALA A 48 -4.28 15.57 4.33
C ALA A 48 -5.48 16.47 4.67
N SER A 49 -5.54 16.94 5.92
CA SER A 49 -6.57 17.88 6.34
C SER A 49 -6.46 19.19 5.54
N LYS A 50 -7.59 19.73 5.09
CA LYS A 50 -7.65 21.03 4.37
C LYS A 50 -6.99 22.16 5.16
N SER A 51 -7.08 22.12 6.49
CA SER A 51 -6.41 23.10 7.38
C SER A 51 -4.88 23.10 7.24
N ARG A 52 -4.29 21.97 6.81
CA ARG A 52 -2.84 21.82 6.61
C ARG A 52 -2.39 22.12 5.17
N THR A 53 -3.28 22.00 4.20
CA THR A 53 -2.99 22.24 2.77
C THR A 53 -3.54 23.59 2.26
N CYS A 54 -4.06 24.43 3.17
CA CYS A 54 -4.80 25.64 2.81
C CYS A 54 -3.96 26.75 2.14
N THR A 55 -2.64 26.58 1.99
CA THR A 55 -1.72 27.63 1.51
C THR A 55 -0.90 27.26 0.26
N GLY A 56 -1.23 26.18 -0.47
CA GLY A 56 -0.64 25.92 -1.79
C GLY A 56 -0.38 24.45 -2.12
N THR A 57 0.38 24.23 -3.19
CA THR A 57 0.84 22.90 -3.63
C THR A 57 1.67 22.24 -2.54
N THR A 58 1.24 21.08 -2.07
CA THR A 58 1.95 20.30 -1.06
C THR A 58 2.95 19.37 -1.75
N THR A 59 4.24 19.49 -1.42
CA THR A 59 5.28 18.57 -1.92
C THR A 59 5.65 17.57 -0.82
N LEU A 60 6.13 16.38 -1.19
CA LEU A 60 6.61 15.42 -0.17
C LEU A 60 7.76 16.01 0.65
N GLU A 61 8.59 16.86 0.05
CA GLU A 61 9.68 17.52 0.75
C GLU A 61 9.23 18.51 1.82
N SER A 62 8.06 19.15 1.66
CA SER A 62 7.53 20.07 2.67
C SER A 62 6.95 19.32 3.89
N LEU A 63 6.82 17.99 3.80
CA LEU A 63 6.18 17.14 4.80
C LEU A 63 7.17 16.24 5.56
N LYS A 64 8.48 16.49 5.45
CA LYS A 64 9.54 15.67 6.07
C LYS A 64 9.37 15.52 7.59
N ASN A 65 8.83 16.53 8.26
CA ASN A 65 8.64 16.58 9.71
C ASN A 65 7.26 16.12 10.17
N GLU A 66 6.37 15.74 9.26
CA GLU A 66 4.99 15.37 9.57
C GLU A 66 4.86 13.89 9.90
N GLN A 67 3.82 13.53 10.65
CA GLN A 67 3.51 12.13 10.97
C GLN A 67 2.69 11.48 9.87
N TRP A 68 3.10 10.28 9.46
CA TRP A 68 2.55 9.54 8.35
C TRP A 68 1.87 8.26 8.81
N VAL A 69 0.77 7.91 8.14
CA VAL A 69 0.14 6.60 8.26
C VAL A 69 0.21 5.94 6.90
N LEU A 70 0.77 4.74 6.84
CA LEU A 70 0.85 3.94 5.62
C LEU A 70 -0.04 2.70 5.74
N PRO A 71 -0.60 2.21 4.62
CA PRO A 71 -1.27 0.92 4.61
C PRO A 71 -0.31 -0.19 5.06
N GLN A 72 -0.76 -1.03 5.99
CA GLN A 72 0.00 -2.23 6.38
C GLN A 72 -0.21 -3.31 5.32
N THR A 73 0.79 -3.53 4.47
CA THR A 73 0.82 -4.70 3.60
C THR A 73 2.20 -5.32 3.59
N ASN A 74 2.23 -6.66 3.64
CA ASN A 74 3.45 -7.44 3.44
C ASN A 74 3.72 -7.71 1.95
N MET A 75 2.93 -7.10 1.05
CA MET A 75 2.97 -7.38 -0.38
C MET A 75 3.06 -6.14 -1.26
N GLY A 76 3.84 -6.30 -2.33
CA GLY A 76 3.78 -5.53 -3.56
C GLY A 76 4.33 -4.12 -3.42
N TYR A 77 3.44 -3.15 -3.32
CA TYR A 77 3.78 -1.73 -3.47
C TYR A 77 4.44 -1.10 -2.24
N TYR A 78 4.45 -1.77 -1.09
CA TYR A 78 4.91 -1.16 0.16
C TYR A 78 6.40 -0.80 0.14
N SER A 79 7.24 -1.66 -0.46
CA SER A 79 8.67 -1.40 -0.62
C SER A 79 8.91 -0.17 -1.51
N GLU A 80 8.17 -0.07 -2.61
CA GLU A 80 8.26 1.04 -3.56
C GLU A 80 7.75 2.34 -2.95
N LEU A 81 6.62 2.29 -2.23
CA LEU A 81 6.08 3.43 -1.49
C LEU A 81 7.08 3.93 -0.44
N LEU A 82 7.65 3.02 0.36
CA LEU A 82 8.65 3.37 1.37
C LEU A 82 9.89 3.99 0.73
N THR A 83 10.38 3.40 -0.36
CA THR A 83 11.52 3.91 -1.13
C THR A 83 11.23 5.31 -1.66
N THR A 84 10.01 5.55 -2.16
CA THR A 84 9.57 6.85 -2.66
C THR A 84 9.55 7.90 -1.56
N LEU A 85 9.01 7.57 -0.38
CA LEU A 85 9.00 8.48 0.76
C LEU A 85 10.42 8.81 1.25
N GLN A 86 11.28 7.80 1.37
CA GLN A 86 12.68 7.97 1.78
C GLN A 86 13.47 8.83 0.79
N ARG A 87 13.28 8.62 -0.52
CA ARG A 87 13.89 9.46 -1.58
C ARG A 87 13.47 10.92 -1.48
N ASN A 88 12.28 11.20 -0.94
CA ASN A 88 11.79 12.56 -0.71
C ASN A 88 12.12 13.09 0.71
N GLY A 89 12.97 12.39 1.46
CA GLY A 89 13.46 12.82 2.78
C GLY A 89 12.49 12.59 3.94
N ILE A 90 11.44 11.78 3.74
CA ILE A 90 10.52 11.40 4.81
C ILE A 90 11.16 10.25 5.59
N SER A 91 11.43 10.50 6.87
CA SER A 91 12.03 9.51 7.76
C SER A 91 11.01 8.45 8.17
N ILE A 92 11.49 7.20 8.27
CA ILE A 92 10.68 6.07 8.73
C ILE A 92 10.23 6.19 10.18
N GLU A 93 10.92 7.00 10.98
CA GLU A 93 10.55 7.28 12.37
C GLU A 93 9.25 8.09 12.49
N ASN A 94 8.92 8.84 11.44
CA ASN A 94 7.69 9.61 11.34
C ASN A 94 6.52 8.77 10.80
N ILE A 95 6.74 7.49 10.50
CA ILE A 95 5.68 6.57 10.07
C ILE A 95 5.08 5.89 11.30
N VAL A 96 3.88 6.32 11.65
CA VAL A 96 3.09 5.71 12.71
C VAL A 96 2.52 4.39 12.19
N LYS A 97 2.99 3.27 12.77
CA LYS A 97 2.37 1.97 12.56
C LYS A 97 0.97 2.02 13.15
N ASN A 98 -0.03 1.98 12.28
CA ASN A 98 -1.41 2.05 12.72
C ASN A 98 -1.75 0.85 13.60
N ARG A 99 -1.88 1.06 14.92
CA ARG A 99 -2.70 0.23 15.80
C ARG A 99 -4.18 0.58 15.58
N LEU A 100 -4.64 0.59 14.33
CA LEU A 100 -6.08 0.49 14.04
C LEU A 100 -6.46 -0.99 13.92
N SER A 101 -6.02 -1.80 14.87
CA SER A 101 -6.77 -2.98 15.26
C SER A 101 -7.91 -2.50 16.15
N ARG A 102 -9.05 -2.19 15.54
CA ARG A 102 -10.35 -2.43 16.18
C ARG A 102 -10.58 -3.94 15.99
N ASP A 103 -10.76 -4.79 17.02
CA ASP A 103 -11.36 -4.54 18.33
C ASP A 103 -12.45 -3.47 18.23
N ASN A 104 -13.44 -3.76 17.39
CA ASN A 104 -14.82 -3.23 17.39
C ASN A 104 -15.50 -3.56 16.06
N LEU A 105 -15.97 -4.81 15.94
CA LEU A 105 -17.36 -5.18 15.61
C LEU A 105 -17.51 -6.70 15.73
#